data_AF-A0A2N5SDZ0-F1
#
_entry.id   AF-A0A2N5SDZ0-F1
#
_cell.length_a   1.000
_cell.length_b   1.000
_cell.length_c   1.000
_cell.angle_alpha   90.00
_cell.angle_beta   90.00
_cell.angle_gamma   90.00
#
_symmetry.space_group_name_H-M   'P 1'
#
loop_
_entity.id
_entity.type
_entity.pdbx_description
1 polymer ?
#
loop_
_entity_poly.entity_id
_entity_poly.type
_entity_poly.pdbx_seq_one_letter_code
_entity_poly.pdbx_strand_id
1 'polypeptide(L)'
;MFAPQRGLSAELLAWPTLNEILLGEPRLNDLRLLMEAKEFELATAKLYVIKDIFSSKPPEQLSSQTRIAAIALLCHLMYVPPVRRYTRWREGQPSEGFQQTAFTIFHSLCTDDRFWTLEHEKELWRKILKDSESHFGGQIPIRG
;
A
#
# COMPACT_ATOMS: atom_id res chain seq x y z
N MET A 1 -5.30 -12.55 16.98
CA MET A 1 -4.15 -13.42 16.62
C MET A 1 -3.70 -13.04 15.22
N PHE A 2 -2.47 -12.56 15.07
CA PHE A 2 -1.91 -12.10 13.80
C PHE A 2 -1.67 -13.32 12.88
N ALA A 3 -2.30 -13.35 11.70
CA ALA A 3 -2.25 -14.48 10.77
C ALA A 3 -1.79 -14.00 9.37
N PRO A 4 -0.49 -13.66 9.21
CA PRO A 4 0.04 -13.05 7.99
C PRO A 4 -0.17 -13.91 6.73
N GLN A 5 -0.22 -15.23 6.89
CA GLN A 5 -0.54 -16.19 5.83
C GLN A 5 -1.96 -16.03 5.27
N ARG A 6 -2.86 -15.34 5.97
CA ARG A 6 -4.21 -15.02 5.50
C ARG A 6 -4.28 -13.72 4.69
N GLY A 7 -3.18 -12.95 4.63
CA GLY A 7 -3.14 -11.67 3.94
C GLY A 7 -3.66 -10.52 4.80
N LEU A 8 -3.85 -9.35 4.19
CA LEU A 8 -4.50 -8.22 4.83
C LEU A 8 -5.98 -8.54 5.10
N SER A 9 -6.51 -8.06 6.23
CA SER A 9 -7.94 -8.17 6.50
C SER A 9 -8.74 -7.40 5.46
N ALA A 10 -10.00 -7.80 5.23
CA ALA A 10 -10.91 -7.08 4.34
C ALA A 10 -11.06 -5.59 4.75
N GLU A 11 -10.93 -5.31 6.05
CA GLU A 11 -10.89 -3.96 6.62
C GLU A 11 -9.67 -3.17 6.13
N LEU A 12 -8.45 -3.73 6.22
CA LEU A 12 -7.23 -3.06 5.75
C LEU A 12 -7.20 -2.92 4.21
N LEU A 13 -7.93 -3.77 3.50
CA LEU A 13 -8.13 -3.67 2.05
C LEU A 13 -9.19 -2.63 1.65
N ALA A 14 -10.00 -2.14 2.60
CA ALA A 14 -10.98 -1.09 2.34
C ALA A 14 -10.40 0.29 2.67
N TRP A 15 -10.42 1.21 1.69
CA TRP A 15 -9.87 2.57 1.89
C TRP A 15 -10.48 3.31 3.09
N PRO A 16 -11.81 3.30 3.34
CA PRO A 16 -12.38 4.02 4.47
C PRO A 16 -11.79 3.59 5.82
N THR A 17 -11.67 2.28 6.05
CA THR A 17 -11.13 1.75 7.31
C THR A 17 -9.63 1.96 7.43
N LEU A 18 -8.90 1.80 6.32
CA LEU A 18 -7.47 2.12 6.31
C LEU A 18 -7.21 3.62 6.57
N ASN A 19 -8.00 4.50 5.96
CA ASN A 19 -7.89 5.95 6.13
C ASN A 19 -8.07 6.36 7.60
N GLU A 20 -9.02 5.75 8.31
CA GLU A 20 -9.20 5.94 9.76
C GLU A 20 -7.98 5.50 10.57
N ILE A 21 -7.39 4.35 10.24
CA ILE A 21 -6.16 3.87 10.89
C ILE A 21 -5.00 4.85 10.63
N LEU A 22 -4.89 5.37 9.40
CA LEU A 22 -3.83 6.28 9.00
C LEU A 22 -3.94 7.68 9.64
N LEU A 23 -5.12 8.08 10.17
CA LEU A 23 -5.24 9.31 10.97
C LEU A 23 -4.37 9.27 12.22
N GLY A 24 -4.16 8.07 12.78
CA GLY A 24 -3.29 7.85 13.93
C GLY A 24 -1.80 7.74 13.59
N GLU A 25 -1.43 7.86 12.32
CA GLU A 25 -0.06 7.63 11.83
C GLU A 25 0.54 8.91 11.23
N PRO A 26 1.14 9.81 12.04
CA PRO A 26 1.64 11.11 11.58
C PRO A 26 2.62 11.02 10.40
N ARG A 27 3.44 9.97 10.36
CA ARG A 27 4.44 9.74 9.29
C ARG A 27 3.81 9.38 7.94
N LEU A 28 2.57 8.87 7.94
CA LEU A 28 1.84 8.49 6.74
C LEU A 28 0.76 9.51 6.36
N ASN A 29 0.50 10.51 7.22
CA ASN A 29 -0.61 11.44 7.04
C ASN A 29 -0.50 12.30 5.77
N ASP A 30 0.69 12.75 5.40
CA ASP A 30 0.90 13.48 4.14
C ASP A 30 0.49 12.63 2.93
N LEU A 31 0.96 11.37 2.89
CA LEU A 31 0.66 10.44 1.81
C LEU A 31 -0.83 10.07 1.79
N ARG A 32 -1.44 9.89 2.97
CA ARG A 32 -2.88 9.69 3.15
C ARG A 32 -3.69 10.84 2.56
N LEU A 33 -3.35 12.09 2.88
CA LEU A 33 -4.03 13.28 2.37
C LEU A 33 -3.95 13.39 0.84
N LEU A 34 -2.77 13.11 0.27
CA LEU A 34 -2.58 13.12 -1.19
C LEU A 34 -3.38 12.01 -1.87
N MET A 35 -3.48 10.83 -1.26
CA MET A 35 -4.32 9.74 -1.77
C MET A 35 -5.82 10.06 -1.68
N GLU A 36 -6.27 10.66 -0.58
CA GLU A 36 -7.67 11.12 -0.40
C GLU A 36 -8.03 12.20 -1.44
N ALA A 37 -7.11 13.13 -1.70
CA ALA A 37 -7.24 14.19 -2.71
C ALA A 37 -7.05 13.69 -4.15
N LYS A 38 -6.62 12.44 -4.35
CA LYS A 38 -6.27 11.83 -5.65
C LYS A 38 -5.13 12.56 -6.39
N GLU A 39 -4.25 13.19 -5.64
CA GLU A 39 -3.06 13.88 -6.15
C GLU A 39 -1.91 12.86 -6.34
N PHE A 40 -2.12 11.87 -7.20
CA PHE A 40 -1.22 10.71 -7.34
C PHE A 40 0.20 11.08 -7.76
N GLU A 41 0.37 12.09 -8.62
CA GLU A 41 1.70 12.56 -9.03
C GLU A 41 2.51 13.10 -7.84
N LEU A 42 1.85 13.86 -6.96
CA LEU A 42 2.47 14.37 -5.73
C LEU A 42 2.67 13.25 -4.71
N ALA A 43 1.74 12.27 -4.66
CA ALA A 43 1.90 11.09 -3.84
C ALA A 43 3.10 10.23 -4.29
N THR A 44 3.38 10.11 -5.60
CA THR A 44 4.59 9.42 -6.13
C THR A 44 5.84 9.98 -5.47
N ALA A 45 5.94 11.31 -5.44
CA ALA A 45 7.08 11.99 -4.87
C ALA A 45 7.24 11.73 -3.39
N LYS A 46 6.19 11.31 -2.66
CA LYS A 46 6.21 11.04 -1.22
C LYS A 46 6.34 9.56 -0.86
N LEU A 47 6.33 8.66 -1.83
CA LEU A 47 6.39 7.21 -1.58
C LEU A 47 7.68 6.75 -0.87
N TYR A 48 8.75 7.55 -0.91
CA TYR A 48 9.98 7.25 -0.18
C TYR A 48 9.78 7.13 1.34
N VAL A 49 8.75 7.77 1.91
CA VAL A 49 8.45 7.67 3.35
C VAL A 49 8.20 6.23 3.79
N ILE A 50 7.69 5.39 2.87
CA ILE A 50 7.49 3.96 3.11
C ILE A 50 8.86 3.27 3.22
N LYS A 51 9.84 3.61 2.38
CA LYS A 51 11.20 3.08 2.50
C LYS A 51 11.82 3.44 3.84
N ASP A 52 11.65 4.67 4.30
CA ASP A 52 12.21 5.14 5.57
C ASP A 52 11.66 4.34 6.76
N ILE A 53 10.37 3.99 6.76
CA ILE A 53 9.73 3.14 7.78
C ILE A 53 10.42 1.77 7.92
N PHE A 54 10.93 1.23 6.82
CA PHE A 54 11.62 -0.06 6.79
C PHE A 54 13.16 0.06 6.80
N SER A 55 13.74 1.26 6.72
CA SER A 55 15.19 1.46 6.67
C SER A 55 15.88 1.55 8.03
N SER A 56 15.14 1.93 9.09
CA SER A 56 15.73 2.12 10.42
C SER A 56 16.14 0.79 11.08
N LYS A 57 17.44 0.62 11.33
CA LYS A 57 18.01 -0.51 12.10
C LYS A 57 18.60 0.00 13.44
N PRO A 58 18.17 -0.54 14.60
CA PRO A 58 16.98 -1.37 14.79
C PRO A 58 15.70 -0.53 14.56
N PRO A 59 14.51 -1.14 14.43
CA PRO A 59 13.24 -0.43 14.39
C PRO A 59 12.90 0.15 15.77
N GLU A 60 13.82 0.90 16.36
CA GLU A 60 13.54 1.67 17.57
C GLU A 60 12.68 2.86 17.15
N GLN A 61 11.53 3.00 17.81
CA GLN A 61 10.52 4.08 17.67
C GLN A 61 9.35 3.86 16.69
N LEU A 62 9.24 2.74 15.95
CA LEU A 62 8.07 2.48 15.12
C LEU A 62 7.20 1.36 15.69
N SER A 63 5.89 1.65 15.82
CA SER A 63 4.94 0.64 16.27
C SER A 63 4.71 -0.41 15.17
N SER A 64 4.37 -1.64 15.56
CA SER A 64 3.95 -2.67 14.60
C SER A 64 2.74 -2.21 13.77
N GLN A 65 1.85 -1.39 14.37
CA GLN A 65 0.69 -0.82 13.69
C GLN A 65 1.12 0.10 12.54
N THR A 66 2.07 1.00 12.77
CA THR A 66 2.61 1.91 11.74
C THR A 66 3.16 1.15 10.55
N ARG A 67 3.88 0.05 10.83
CA ARG A 67 4.47 -0.78 9.78
C ARG A 67 3.37 -1.49 8.98
N ILE A 68 2.42 -2.15 9.63
CA ILE A 68 1.27 -2.79 8.95
C ILE A 68 0.42 -1.77 8.17
N ALA A 69 0.20 -0.57 8.70
CA ALA A 69 -0.50 0.51 8.01
C ALA A 69 0.26 0.95 6.74
N ALA A 70 1.59 1.01 6.78
CA ALA A 70 2.41 1.29 5.60
C ALA A 70 2.33 0.17 4.56
N ILE A 71 2.30 -1.11 5.00
CA ILE A 71 2.08 -2.27 4.11
C ILE A 71 0.72 -2.17 3.41
N ALA A 72 -0.34 -1.92 4.19
CA ALA A 72 -1.68 -1.76 3.67
C ALA A 72 -1.76 -0.58 2.70
N LEU A 73 -1.19 0.57 3.06
CA LEU A 73 -1.14 1.74 2.19
C LEU A 73 -0.42 1.44 0.87
N LEU A 74 0.74 0.77 0.90
CA LEU A 74 1.45 0.35 -0.30
C LEU A 74 0.62 -0.62 -1.16
N CYS A 75 -0.14 -1.52 -0.54
CA CYS A 75 -1.08 -2.38 -1.24
C CYS A 75 -2.16 -1.56 -1.96
N HIS A 76 -2.75 -0.56 -1.29
CA HIS A 76 -3.69 0.36 -1.95
C HIS A 76 -3.05 1.11 -3.10
N LEU A 77 -1.80 1.57 -2.96
CA LEU A 77 -1.06 2.28 -3.99
C LEU A 77 -0.79 1.43 -5.26
N MET A 78 -0.45 0.15 -5.07
CA MET A 78 -0.25 -0.78 -6.19
C MET A 78 -1.54 -1.15 -6.90
N TYR A 79 -2.65 -1.25 -6.15
CA TYR A 79 -3.92 -1.77 -6.64
C TYR A 79 -5.05 -0.74 -6.65
N VAL A 80 -4.76 0.58 -6.62
CA VAL A 80 -5.77 1.65 -6.65
C VAL A 80 -6.74 1.33 -7.80
N PRO A 81 -7.97 0.89 -7.51
CA PRO A 81 -8.92 0.68 -8.57
C PRO A 81 -9.24 2.05 -9.16
N PRO A 82 -9.30 2.19 -10.49
CA PRO A 82 -9.70 3.44 -11.10
C PRO A 82 -11.03 3.84 -10.49
N VAL A 83 -11.08 5.02 -9.86
CA VAL A 83 -12.30 5.46 -9.17
C VAL A 83 -13.40 5.50 -10.22
N ARG A 84 -14.33 4.52 -10.16
CA ARG A 84 -15.56 4.54 -10.94
C ARG A 84 -16.50 5.58 -10.35
N ARG A 85 -16.15 6.85 -10.53
CA ARG A 85 -17.15 7.93 -10.56
C ARG A 85 -17.09 8.53 -11.93
N TYR A 86 -18.12 8.19 -12.71
CA TYR A 86 -18.57 8.94 -13.87
C TYR A 86 -18.39 10.43 -13.62
N THR A 87 -17.35 11.04 -14.16
CA THR A 87 -17.40 12.39 -14.71
C THR A 87 -16.26 12.52 -15.69
N ARG A 88 -16.65 13.01 -16.85
CA ARG A 88 -15.89 13.24 -18.06
C ARG A 88 -14.79 14.28 -17.85
N TRP A 89 -13.73 14.02 -17.09
CA TRP A 89 -12.47 14.80 -17.11
C TRP A 89 -11.31 13.89 -16.67
N ARG A 90 -10.16 14.07 -17.30
CA ARG A 90 -8.95 13.22 -17.22
C ARG A 90 -8.13 13.50 -15.94
N GLU A 91 -8.78 13.75 -14.81
CA GLU A 91 -8.15 14.17 -13.56
C GLU A 91 -8.45 13.14 -12.46
N GLY A 92 -7.39 12.67 -11.79
CA GLY A 92 -7.50 11.76 -10.64
C GLY A 92 -7.50 10.27 -10.97
N GLN A 93 -6.78 9.84 -12.02
CA GLN A 93 -6.39 8.46 -12.21
C GLN A 93 -4.88 8.32 -11.97
N PRO A 94 -4.41 7.28 -11.26
CA PRO A 94 -2.98 7.04 -11.10
C PRO A 94 -2.36 6.80 -12.49
N SER A 95 -1.23 7.45 -12.76
CA SER A 95 -0.45 7.16 -13.96
C SER A 95 0.14 5.74 -13.87
N GLU A 96 0.42 5.12 -15.01
CA GLU A 96 1.16 3.84 -15.04
C GLU A 96 2.50 3.96 -14.28
N GLY A 97 3.13 5.14 -14.36
CA GLY A 97 4.33 5.47 -13.60
C GLY A 97 4.14 5.45 -12.07
N PHE A 98 2.97 5.87 -11.57
CA PHE A 98 2.64 5.80 -10.15
C PHE A 98 2.59 4.36 -9.63
N GLN A 99 1.82 3.51 -10.31
CA GLN A 99 1.69 2.10 -9.93
C GLN A 99 3.02 1.37 -10.06
N GLN A 100 3.76 1.61 -11.15
CA GLN A 100 5.10 1.05 -11.36
C GLN A 100 6.07 1.48 -10.25
N THR A 101 5.99 2.72 -9.77
CA THR A 101 6.81 3.20 -8.65
C THR A 101 6.43 2.46 -7.37
N ALA A 102 5.14 2.33 -7.05
CA ALA A 102 4.68 1.58 -5.89
C ALA A 102 5.17 0.12 -5.93
N PHE A 103 5.05 -0.56 -7.07
CA PHE A 103 5.58 -1.91 -7.28
C PHE A 103 7.10 -1.98 -7.13
N THR A 104 7.84 -1.00 -7.64
CA THR A 104 9.30 -0.95 -7.52
C THR A 104 9.74 -0.81 -6.06
N ILE A 105 9.03 0.03 -5.29
CA ILE A 105 9.26 0.18 -3.85
C ILE A 105 8.94 -1.10 -3.13
N PHE A 106 7.79 -1.70 -3.41
CA PHE A 106 7.37 -2.98 -2.85
C PHE A 106 8.43 -4.08 -3.08
N HIS A 107 8.90 -4.21 -4.32
CA HIS A 107 9.91 -5.20 -4.68
C HIS A 107 11.23 -4.93 -3.96
N SER A 108 11.65 -3.66 -3.88
CA SER A 108 12.86 -3.26 -3.14
C SER A 108 12.77 -3.67 -1.66
N LEU A 109 11.63 -3.41 -1.01
CA LEU A 109 11.41 -3.77 0.40
C LEU A 109 11.46 -5.29 0.66
N CYS A 110 11.12 -6.10 -0.35
CA CYS A 110 11.12 -7.56 -0.24
C CYS A 110 12.49 -8.19 -0.53
N THR A 111 13.33 -7.52 -1.33
CA THR A 111 14.55 -8.13 -1.91
C THR A 111 15.86 -7.52 -1.42
N ASP A 112 15.82 -6.31 -0.88
CA ASP A 112 17.01 -5.57 -0.50
C ASP A 112 17.29 -5.69 1.01
N ASP A 113 18.46 -6.26 1.33
CA ASP A 113 18.94 -6.50 2.70
C ASP A 113 19.17 -5.20 3.51
N ARG A 114 19.15 -4.04 2.84
CA ARG A 114 19.20 -2.72 3.50
C ARG A 114 17.93 -2.42 4.27
N PHE A 115 16.79 -3.00 3.87
CA PHE A 115 15.53 -2.84 4.60
C PHE A 115 15.37 -3.90 5.67
N TRP A 116 14.97 -3.47 6.85
CA TRP A 116 14.65 -4.36 7.95
C TRP A 116 13.16 -4.68 7.93
N THR A 117 12.84 -5.92 7.55
CA THR A 117 11.50 -6.48 7.57
C THR A 117 11.44 -7.68 8.52
N LEU A 118 10.37 -7.77 9.30
CA LEU A 118 10.15 -8.87 10.22
C LEU A 118 9.64 -10.09 9.44
N GLU A 119 9.92 -11.30 9.92
CA GLU A 119 9.51 -12.54 9.22
C GLU A 119 8.00 -12.63 8.96
N HIS A 120 7.18 -12.12 9.88
CA HIS A 120 5.74 -12.11 9.73
C HIS A 120 5.25 -11.05 8.71
N GLU A 121 6.02 -9.99 8.48
CA GLU A 121 5.75 -9.01 7.42
C GLU A 121 6.13 -9.59 6.05
N LYS A 122 7.26 -10.31 5.96
CA LYS A 122 7.67 -11.05 4.75
C LYS A 122 6.59 -12.04 4.31
N GLU A 123 5.99 -12.76 5.25
CA GLU A 123 4.91 -13.70 4.93
C GLU A 123 3.65 -12.98 4.44
N LEU A 124 3.31 -11.83 5.05
CA LEU A 124 2.22 -10.98 4.58
C LEU A 124 2.49 -10.47 3.15
N TRP A 125 3.72 -10.05 2.85
CA TRP A 125 4.13 -9.60 1.52
C TRP A 125 3.99 -10.69 0.46
N ARG A 126 4.46 -11.91 0.76
CA ARG A 126 4.30 -13.07 -0.14
C ARG A 126 2.84 -13.36 -0.44
N LYS A 127 1.98 -13.26 0.57
CA LYS A 127 0.54 -13.49 0.39
C LYS A 127 -0.09 -12.41 -0.50
N ILE A 128 0.25 -11.13 -0.30
CA ILE A 128 -0.22 -10.02 -1.14
C ILE A 128 0.19 -10.23 -2.60
N LEU A 129 1.45 -10.61 -2.85
CA LEU A 129 1.93 -10.94 -4.20
C LEU A 129 1.15 -12.09 -4.82
N LYS A 130 1.04 -13.22 -4.11
CA LYS A 130 0.32 -14.40 -4.61
C LYS A 130 -1.14 -14.10 -4.91
N ASP A 131 -1.79 -13.31 -4.08
CA ASP A 131 -3.17 -12.89 -4.28
C ASP A 131 -3.29 -12.00 -5.51
N SER A 132 -2.36 -11.06 -5.69
CA SER A 132 -2.35 -10.22 -6.89
C SER A 132 -2.15 -11.02 -8.18
N GLU A 133 -1.21 -11.96 -8.21
CA GLU A 133 -0.96 -12.86 -9.36
C GLU A 133 -2.19 -13.70 -9.70
N SER A 134 -2.92 -14.17 -8.67
CA SER A 134 -4.18 -14.90 -8.84
C SER A 134 -5.31 -14.02 -9.39
N HIS A 135 -5.28 -12.70 -9.15
CA HIS A 135 -6.26 -11.73 -9.67
C HIS A 135 -5.93 -11.25 -11.10
N PHE A 136 -4.69 -11.38 -11.58
CA PHE A 136 -4.32 -11.01 -12.97
C PHE A 136 -4.64 -12.09 -14.01
N GLY A 137 -4.96 -13.33 -13.60
CA GLY A 137 -5.38 -14.41 -14.49
C GLY A 137 -6.89 -14.50 -14.76
N GLY A 138 -7.72 -13.73 -14.04
CA GLY A 138 -9.17 -13.79 -14.11
C GLY A 138 -9.78 -12.41 -14.25
N GLN A 139 -10.37 -12.14 -15.42
CA GLN A 139 -11.31 -11.04 -15.63
C GLN A 139 -12.28 -10.95 -14.44
N ILE A 140 -12.30 -9.80 -13.76
CA ILE A 140 -13.27 -9.54 -12.70
C ILE A 140 -14.68 -9.63 -13.32
N PRO A 141 -15.54 -10.59 -12.91
CA PRO A 141 -16.92 -10.60 -13.31
C PRO A 141 -17.63 -9.48 -12.57
N ILE A 142 -18.03 -8.45 -13.33
CA ILE A 142 -18.95 -7.42 -12.89
C ILE A 142 -20.28 -8.14 -12.62
N ARG A 143 -20.60 -8.43 -11.35
CA ARG A 143 -21.99 -8.68 -10.95
C ARG A 143 -22.59 -7.35 -10.53
N GLY A 144 -23.58 -6.91 -11.32
CA GLY A 144 -24.38 -5.71 -11.09
C GLY A 144 -25.48 -5.92 -10.06
#